data_AF-A0A4Y8TV08-F1
#
_entry.id   AF-A0A4Y8TV08-F1
#
_cell.length_a   1.000
_cell.length_b   1.000
_cell.length_c   1.000
_cell.angle_alpha   90.00
_cell.angle_beta   90.00
_cell.angle_gamma   90.00
#
_symmetry.space_group_name_H-M   'P 1'
#
loop_
_entity.id
_entity.type
_entity.pdbx_description
1 polymer ?
#
loop_
_entity_poly.entity_id
_entity_poly.type
_entity_poly.pdbx_seq_one_letter_code
_entity_poly.pdbx_strand_id
1 'polypeptide(L)'
;MNTMRKVHSLAAVLAAIAISISGCANFDAVRTSNISEECQSAIQKQNEAWSDPETPEKQIKEAEQASLGACKNLDEWSSAVSSNPGSMGYQELDTEAAANTVYLSCASNDPERQTPVCADAAQRGYLDAS
;
A
#
# COMPACT_ATOMS: atom_id res chain seq x y z
N MET A 1 -37.17 24.58 -39.10
CA MET A 1 -38.09 24.97 -38.01
C MET A 1 -39.40 24.25 -38.20
N ASN A 2 -39.81 23.41 -37.25
CA ASN A 2 -41.22 23.16 -36.94
C ASN A 2 -41.33 22.65 -35.49
N THR A 3 -41.45 23.62 -34.60
CA THR A 3 -42.40 23.73 -33.50
C THR A 3 -42.83 22.45 -32.75
N MET A 4 -42.42 22.39 -31.48
CA MET A 4 -42.88 21.47 -30.43
C MET A 4 -44.42 21.38 -30.32
N ARG A 5 -44.91 20.20 -29.94
CA ARG A 5 -46.17 20.04 -29.18
C ARG A 5 -45.88 19.37 -27.83
N LYS A 6 -46.21 20.12 -26.77
CA LYS A 6 -46.31 19.68 -25.38
C LYS A 6 -47.36 18.57 -25.23
N VAL A 7 -47.09 17.60 -24.36
CA VAL A 7 -48.13 16.83 -23.64
C VAL A 7 -47.72 16.76 -22.17
N HIS A 8 -48.66 17.15 -21.31
CA HIS A 8 -48.53 17.22 -19.86
C HIS A 8 -48.87 15.86 -19.22
N SER A 9 -48.14 15.56 -18.14
CA SER A 9 -48.55 14.88 -16.90
C SER A 9 -49.24 13.52 -16.97
N LEU A 10 -48.66 12.51 -16.31
CA LEU A 10 -49.25 11.87 -15.12
C LEU A 10 -48.30 10.80 -14.56
N ALA A 11 -48.28 10.73 -13.23
CA ALA A 11 -47.38 9.95 -12.40
C ALA A 11 -47.58 8.43 -12.51
N ALA A 12 -46.50 7.67 -12.26
CA ALA A 12 -46.59 6.34 -11.67
C ALA A 12 -45.38 6.15 -10.72
N VAL A 13 -45.70 6.15 -9.43
CA VAL A 13 -44.86 5.71 -8.31
C VAL A 13 -44.83 4.19 -8.29
N LEU A 14 -43.80 3.62 -7.64
CA LEU A 14 -43.52 2.18 -7.33
C LEU A 14 -42.64 1.47 -8.37
N ALA A 15 -41.54 0.81 -8.03
CA ALA A 15 -41.07 0.29 -6.75
C ALA A 15 -39.53 0.31 -6.69
N ALA A 16 -38.97 0.73 -5.56
CA ALA A 16 -37.56 0.48 -5.25
C ALA A 16 -37.43 -1.00 -4.91
N ILE A 17 -36.94 -1.79 -5.87
CA ILE A 17 -36.47 -3.15 -5.60
C ILE A 17 -35.16 -2.98 -4.83
N ALA A 18 -35.21 -3.27 -3.54
CA ALA A 18 -34.02 -3.43 -2.71
C ALA A 18 -33.18 -4.56 -3.31
N ILE A 19 -32.07 -4.21 -3.95
CA ILE A 19 -31.03 -5.17 -4.27
C ILE A 19 -30.27 -5.40 -2.96
N SER A 20 -30.77 -6.32 -2.14
CA SER A 20 -29.99 -6.93 -1.07
C SER A 20 -28.90 -7.77 -1.73
N ILE A 21 -27.75 -7.16 -1.99
CA ILE A 21 -26.52 -7.87 -2.31
C ILE A 21 -26.03 -8.48 -0.99
N SER A 22 -26.65 -9.58 -0.59
CA SER A 22 -26.06 -10.48 0.39
C SER A 22 -24.92 -11.22 -0.31
N GLY A 23 -23.67 -10.88 0.04
CA GLY A 23 -22.52 -11.72 -0.26
C GLY A 23 -21.41 -11.08 -1.10
N CYS A 24 -20.83 -9.96 -0.64
CA CYS A 24 -19.38 -9.82 -0.74
C CYS A 24 -18.86 -9.99 0.69
N ALA A 25 -18.26 -11.15 0.97
CA ALA A 25 -17.36 -11.25 2.10
C ALA A 25 -16.26 -10.19 1.85
N ASN A 26 -16.31 -9.07 2.57
CA ASN A 26 -15.16 -8.20 2.69
C ASN A 26 -14.11 -9.00 3.47
N PHE A 27 -13.33 -9.78 2.73
CA PHE A 27 -12.06 -10.31 3.18
C PHE A 27 -10.95 -9.24 3.09
N ASP A 28 -11.32 -7.99 2.85
CA ASP A 28 -10.47 -6.80 3.02
C ASP A 28 -10.70 -6.13 4.37
N ALA A 29 -10.73 -6.93 5.44
CA ALA A 29 -10.06 -6.46 6.64
C ALA A 29 -8.55 -6.57 6.36
N VAL A 30 -8.07 -5.79 5.38
CA VAL A 30 -6.70 -5.27 5.38
C VAL A 30 -6.51 -4.89 6.84
N ARG A 31 -5.55 -5.51 7.52
CA ARG A 31 -5.04 -4.96 8.78
C ARG A 31 -4.59 -3.57 8.41
N THR A 32 -5.48 -2.60 8.49
CA THR A 32 -5.18 -1.20 8.28
C THR A 32 -4.44 -0.79 9.53
N SER A 33 -3.17 -1.19 9.57
CA SER A 33 -2.21 -0.53 10.43
C SER A 33 -2.32 0.94 10.08
N ASN A 34 -2.65 1.77 11.06
CA ASN A 34 -2.61 3.22 10.87
C ASN A 34 -1.19 3.54 10.39
N ILE A 35 -1.05 3.99 9.14
CA ILE A 35 0.22 4.40 8.56
C ILE A 35 0.48 5.83 9.03
N SER A 36 1.58 6.04 9.76
CA SER A 36 2.01 7.37 10.15
C SER A 36 2.34 8.25 8.93
N GLU A 37 2.22 9.56 9.08
CA GLU A 37 2.58 10.50 8.02
C GLU A 37 4.07 10.37 7.65
N GLU A 38 4.93 10.12 8.64
CA GLU A 38 6.36 9.91 8.44
C GLU A 38 6.64 8.65 7.61
N CYS A 39 5.99 7.52 7.94
CA CYS A 39 6.14 6.27 7.19
C CYS A 39 5.61 6.41 5.77
N GLN A 40 4.41 6.98 5.60
CA GLN A 40 3.82 7.21 4.29
C GLN A 40 4.72 8.11 3.42
N SER A 41 5.25 9.20 3.99
CA SER A 41 6.13 10.12 3.27
C SER A 41 7.45 9.46 2.86
N ALA A 42 8.03 8.63 3.72
CA ALA A 42 9.27 7.93 3.41
C ALA A 42 9.06 6.89 2.30
N ILE A 43 7.97 6.11 2.36
CA ILE A 43 7.61 5.14 1.31
C ILE A 43 7.29 5.83 -0.01
N GLN A 44 6.62 6.98 0.01
CA GLN A 44 6.38 7.78 -1.19
C GLN A 44 7.69 8.23 -1.85
N LYS A 45 8.67 8.70 -1.07
CA LYS A 45 10.00 9.08 -1.60
C LYS A 45 10.78 7.88 -2.15
N GLN A 46 10.68 6.73 -1.49
CA GLN A 46 11.25 5.48 -2.00
C GLN A 46 10.62 5.09 -3.34
N ASN A 47 9.30 5.22 -3.48
CA ASN A 47 8.59 4.98 -4.74
C ASN A 47 9.04 5.94 -5.85
N GLU A 48 9.22 7.22 -5.55
CA GLU A 48 9.74 8.21 -6.49
C GLU A 48 11.16 7.85 -6.95
N ALA A 49 12.04 7.47 -6.01
CA ALA A 49 13.40 7.03 -6.31
C ALA A 49 13.44 5.78 -7.21
N TRP A 50 12.54 4.82 -6.98
CA TRP A 50 12.41 3.62 -7.82
C TRP A 50 11.79 3.89 -9.19
N SER A 51 10.92 4.89 -9.29
CA SER A 51 10.19 5.20 -10.53
C SER A 51 11.02 6.02 -11.52
N ASP A 52 12.03 6.74 -11.05
CA ASP A 52 12.92 7.54 -11.90
C ASP A 52 14.15 6.72 -12.34
N PRO A 53 14.28 6.38 -13.63
CA PRO A 53 15.40 5.58 -14.15
C PRO A 53 16.75 6.31 -14.09
N GLU A 54 16.77 7.63 -13.87
CA GLU A 54 17.98 8.41 -13.69
C GLU A 54 18.45 8.45 -12.22
N THR A 55 17.66 7.92 -11.27
CA THR A 55 18.03 7.87 -9.86
C THR A 55 19.22 6.93 -9.65
N PRO A 56 20.34 7.42 -9.06
CA PRO A 56 21.47 6.56 -8.75
C PRO A 56 21.10 5.51 -7.69
N GLU A 57 21.66 4.30 -7.81
CA GLU A 57 21.43 3.19 -6.85
C GLU A 57 21.64 3.62 -5.38
N LYS A 58 22.62 4.49 -5.12
CA LYS A 58 22.87 5.03 -3.77
C LYS A 58 21.65 5.77 -3.20
N GLN A 59 20.95 6.56 -4.01
CA GLN A 59 19.77 7.30 -3.56
C GLN A 59 18.57 6.39 -3.35
N ILE A 60 18.44 5.33 -4.16
CA ILE A 60 17.43 4.28 -3.93
C ILE A 60 17.66 3.63 -2.57
N LYS A 61 18.90 3.21 -2.27
CA LYS A 61 19.25 2.60 -0.97
C LYS A 61 19.04 3.55 0.22
N GLU A 62 19.38 4.83 0.06
CA GLU A 62 19.13 5.84 1.08
C GLU A 62 17.63 6.03 1.36
N ALA A 63 16.79 6.03 0.31
CA ALA A 63 15.34 6.12 0.45
C ALA A 63 14.72 4.86 1.07
N GLU A 64 15.21 3.68 0.69
CA GLU A 64 14.83 2.40 1.31
C GLU A 64 15.19 2.36 2.80
N GLN A 65 16.42 2.76 3.16
CA GLN A 65 16.82 2.82 4.56
C GLN A 65 15.99 3.83 5.37
N ALA A 66 15.66 4.97 4.77
CA ALA A 66 14.81 5.98 5.40
C ALA A 66 13.40 5.44 5.68
N SER A 67 12.81 4.65 4.78
CA SER A 67 11.48 4.06 5.01
C SER A 67 11.49 3.00 6.11
N LEU A 68 12.52 2.15 6.14
CA LEU A 68 12.73 1.16 7.21
C LEU A 68 12.84 1.84 8.58
N GLY A 69 13.48 3.01 8.65
CA GLY A 69 13.63 3.80 9.87
C GLY A 69 12.40 4.61 10.28
N ALA A 70 11.59 5.08 9.32
CA ALA A 70 10.44 5.94 9.58
C ALA A 70 9.17 5.17 9.98
N CYS A 71 9.02 3.94 9.47
CA CYS A 71 7.91 3.07 9.85
C CYS A 71 8.18 2.40 11.20
N LYS A 72 7.15 2.27 12.04
CA LYS A 72 7.30 1.80 13.42
C LYS A 72 7.55 0.30 13.56
N ASN A 73 7.10 -0.49 12.59
CA ASN A 73 7.17 -1.95 12.60
C ASN A 73 6.86 -2.54 11.21
N LEU A 74 6.96 -3.87 11.08
CA LEU A 74 6.70 -4.59 9.84
C LEU A 74 5.28 -4.42 9.32
N ASP A 75 4.27 -4.40 10.20
CA ASP A 75 2.86 -4.28 9.79
C ASP A 75 2.57 -2.92 9.14
N GLU A 76 3.14 -1.84 9.68
CA GLU A 76 2.99 -0.51 9.11
C GLU A 76 3.75 -0.37 7.79
N TRP A 77 4.99 -0.83 7.74
CA TRP A 77 5.80 -0.81 6.53
C TRP A 77 5.16 -1.61 5.40
N SER A 78 4.73 -2.85 5.67
CA SER A 78 4.08 -3.70 4.66
C SER A 78 2.74 -3.15 4.18
N SER A 79 1.95 -2.50 5.05
CA SER A 79 0.72 -1.81 4.65
C SER A 79 1.01 -0.61 3.74
N ALA A 80 2.05 0.16 4.06
CA ALA A 80 2.47 1.33 3.28
C ALA A 80 3.06 0.94 1.92
N VAL A 81 3.87 -0.12 1.88
CA VAL A 81 4.39 -0.73 0.65
C VAL A 81 3.25 -1.29 -0.20
N SER A 82 2.29 -2.00 0.40
CA SER A 82 1.14 -2.53 -0.34
C SER A 82 0.28 -1.43 -0.97
N SER A 83 0.21 -0.27 -0.31
CA SER A 83 -0.45 0.92 -0.85
C SER A 83 0.38 1.65 -1.93
N ASN A 84 1.68 1.37 -2.01
CA ASN A 84 2.63 1.97 -2.95
C ASN A 84 3.62 0.91 -3.49
N PRO A 85 3.15 -0.12 -4.23
CA PRO A 85 3.97 -1.29 -4.59
C PRO A 85 5.21 -0.93 -5.45
N GLY A 86 5.16 0.20 -6.16
CA GLY A 86 6.30 0.73 -6.91
C GLY A 86 7.52 1.09 -6.04
N SER A 87 7.33 1.32 -4.73
CA SER A 87 8.42 1.47 -3.76
C SER A 87 9.35 0.25 -3.70
N MET A 88 8.89 -0.90 -4.17
CA MET A 88 9.67 -2.14 -4.24
C MET A 88 9.86 -2.60 -5.70
N GLY A 89 9.56 -1.75 -6.69
CA GLY A 89 9.63 -2.10 -8.11
C GLY A 89 8.49 -3.02 -8.61
N TYR A 90 7.42 -3.21 -7.83
CA TYR A 90 6.28 -4.03 -8.21
C TYR A 90 5.11 -3.17 -8.73
N GLN A 91 4.32 -3.71 -9.66
CA GLN A 91 3.06 -3.07 -10.09
C GLN A 91 1.95 -3.26 -9.05
N GLU A 92 1.92 -4.44 -8.44
CA GLU A 92 0.96 -4.82 -7.41
C GLU A 92 1.68 -5.65 -6.36
N LEU A 93 1.36 -5.42 -5.10
CA LEU A 93 1.88 -6.18 -3.97
C LEU A 93 0.86 -6.12 -2.84
N ASP A 94 0.32 -7.25 -2.43
CA ASP A 94 -0.53 -7.30 -1.24
C ASP A 94 0.32 -7.15 0.04
N THR A 95 -0.33 -6.94 1.18
CA THR A 95 0.36 -6.68 2.45
C THR A 95 1.18 -7.88 2.93
N GLU A 96 0.74 -9.11 2.69
CA GLU A 96 1.47 -10.30 3.11
C GLU A 96 2.70 -10.54 2.23
N ALA A 97 2.55 -10.41 0.91
CA ALA A 97 3.64 -10.43 -0.04
C ALA A 97 4.65 -9.33 0.27
N ALA A 98 4.19 -8.11 0.58
CA ALA A 98 5.05 -7.02 1.02
C ALA A 98 5.82 -7.39 2.30
N ALA A 99 5.15 -7.89 3.34
CA ALA A 99 5.84 -8.33 4.55
C ALA A 99 6.90 -9.40 4.26
N ASN A 100 6.63 -10.31 3.33
CA ASN A 100 7.57 -11.36 2.91
C ASN A 100 8.72 -10.85 2.03
N THR A 101 8.70 -9.63 1.51
CA THR A 101 9.86 -9.04 0.79
C THR A 101 10.82 -8.29 1.70
N VAL A 102 10.47 -8.07 2.97
CA VAL A 102 11.26 -7.27 3.91
C VAL A 102 12.70 -7.79 4.08
N TYR A 103 12.94 -9.09 3.89
CA TYR A 103 14.29 -9.67 3.94
C TYR A 103 15.24 -9.04 2.93
N LEU A 104 14.75 -8.64 1.75
CA LEU A 104 15.57 -7.99 0.71
C LEU A 104 16.05 -6.62 1.20
N SER A 105 15.12 -5.81 1.71
CA SER A 105 15.42 -4.46 2.20
C SER A 105 16.33 -4.50 3.43
N CYS A 106 16.05 -5.39 4.39
CA CYS A 106 16.87 -5.51 5.60
C CYS A 106 18.27 -6.07 5.29
N ALA A 107 18.40 -7.10 4.45
CA ALA A 107 19.72 -7.66 4.13
C ALA A 107 20.61 -6.66 3.37
N SER A 108 20.02 -5.83 2.50
CA SER A 108 20.77 -4.85 1.71
C SER A 108 21.13 -3.59 2.51
N ASN A 109 20.19 -3.04 3.27
CA ASN A 109 20.30 -1.67 3.78
C ASN A 109 20.42 -1.59 5.31
N ASP A 110 19.92 -2.60 6.04
CA ASP A 110 19.96 -2.65 7.50
C ASP A 110 20.36 -4.04 8.03
N PRO A 111 21.54 -4.58 7.66
CA PRO A 111 21.95 -5.94 8.03
C PRO A 111 22.12 -6.12 9.54
N GLU A 112 22.38 -5.02 10.26
CA GLU A 112 22.48 -5.00 11.73
C GLU A 112 21.11 -4.89 12.42
N ARG A 113 20.02 -4.78 11.64
CA ARG A 113 18.62 -4.78 12.11
C ARG A 113 18.35 -3.65 13.11
N GLN A 114 18.91 -2.47 12.86
CA GLN A 114 18.81 -1.32 13.76
C GLN A 114 17.50 -0.54 13.58
N THR A 115 16.89 -0.61 12.39
CA THR A 115 15.63 0.05 12.11
C THR A 115 14.46 -0.67 12.78
N PRO A 116 13.39 0.05 13.16
CA PRO A 116 12.23 -0.56 13.81
C PRO A 116 11.60 -1.69 12.98
N VAL A 117 11.54 -1.51 11.65
CA VAL A 117 11.00 -2.52 10.73
C VAL A 117 11.84 -3.79 10.76
N CYS A 118 13.16 -3.70 10.59
CA CYS A 118 14.02 -4.89 10.53
C CYS A 118 14.17 -5.58 11.89
N ALA A 119 14.16 -4.82 12.99
CA ALA A 119 14.14 -5.38 14.34
C ALA A 119 12.86 -6.19 14.59
N ASP A 120 11.69 -5.64 14.23
CA ASP A 120 10.40 -6.32 14.38
C ASP A 120 10.27 -7.52 13.43
N ALA A 121 10.75 -7.39 12.18
CA ALA A 121 10.79 -8.50 11.22
C ALA A 121 11.67 -9.67 11.71
N ALA A 122 12.83 -9.37 12.29
CA ALA A 122 13.70 -10.38 12.91
C ALA A 122 13.00 -11.09 14.07
N GLN A 123 12.40 -10.32 14.98
CA GLN A 123 11.67 -10.88 16.14
C GLN A 123 10.54 -11.82 15.72
N ARG A 124 9.95 -11.57 14.56
CA ARG A 124 8.84 -12.36 13.98
C ARG A 124 9.32 -13.50 13.05
N GLY A 125 10.62 -13.63 12.81
CA GLY A 125 11.20 -14.71 11.99
C GLY A 125 11.17 -14.49 10.48
N TYR A 126 10.96 -13.25 10.01
CA TYR A 126 10.98 -12.92 8.58
C TYR A 126 12.39 -12.83 7.99
N LEU A 127 13.43 -12.71 8.83
CA LEU A 127 14.81 -12.43 8.40
C LEU A 127 15.80 -13.59 8.59
N ASP A 128 15.39 -14.67 9.25
CA ASP A 128 16.28 -15.80 9.59
C ASP A 128 16.07 -17.03 8.69
N ALA A 129 15.24 -16.89 7.64
CA ALA A 129 14.98 -17.90 6.63
C ALA A 129 15.58 -17.47 5.28
N SER A 130 16.90 -17.41 5.19
CA SER A 130 17.62 -17.22 3.92
C SER A 130 18.96 -17.95 3.94
#